data_AF-A0A4W5K7R9-F1
#
_entry.id   AF-A0A4W5K7R9-F1
#
_cell.length_a   1.000
_cell.length_b   1.000
_cell.length_c   1.000
_cell.angle_alpha   90.00
_cell.angle_beta   90.00
_cell.angle_gamma   90.00
#
_symmetry.space_group_name_H-M   'P 1'
#
loop_
_entity.id
_entity.type
_entity.pdbx_description
1 polymer ?
#
loop_
_entity_poly.entity_id
_entity_poly.type
_entity_poly.pdbx_seq_one_letter_code
_entity_poly.pdbx_strand_id
1 'polypeptide(L)' 'MNVYHFKKGTEICNYSYSNNILSVRLNRQRLVVCLEESVYIHNIKDMKLLKTLLNTPSNPSGKHSV' A
#
# COMPACT_ATOMS: atom_id res chain seq x y z
N MET A 1 -6.37 0.83 -6.28
CA MET A 1 -6.75 0.68 -4.86
C MET A 1 -7.52 1.91 -4.43
N ASN A 2 -8.78 1.75 -4.05
CA ASN A 2 -9.60 2.81 -3.50
C ASN A 2 -9.54 2.75 -1.97
N VAL A 3 -9.42 3.91 -1.33
CA VAL A 3 -9.45 4.05 0.13
C VAL A 3 -10.68 4.85 0.51
N TYR A 4 -11.49 4.31 1.42
CA TYR A 4 -12.76 4.92 1.82
C TYR A 4 -12.79 5.19 3.33
N HIS A 5 -13.43 6.30 3.70
CA HIS A 5 -13.78 6.53 5.09
C HIS A 5 -15.07 5.77 5.43
N PHE A 6 -14.94 4.60 6.05
CA PHE A 6 -16.07 3.68 6.29
C PHE A 6 -17.34 4.36 6.83
N LYS A 7 -17.27 5.15 7.92
CA LYS A 7 -18.45 5.81 8.49
C LYS A 7 -19.06 6.93 7.63
N LYS A 8 -18.27 7.57 6.77
CA LYS A 8 -18.71 8.70 5.95
C LYS A 8 -19.13 8.24 4.55
N GLY A 9 -18.74 7.03 4.15
CA GLY A 9 -18.94 6.50 2.79
C GLY A 9 -18.16 7.24 1.70
N THR A 10 -17.36 8.23 2.05
CA THR A 10 -16.63 9.06 1.09
C THR A 10 -15.31 8.41 0.69
N GLU A 11 -15.00 8.49 -0.60
CA GLU A 11 -13.66 8.16 -1.09
C GLU A 11 -12.65 9.17 -0.55
N ILE A 12 -11.53 8.67 -0.03
CA ILE A 12 -10.40 9.48 0.41
C ILE A 12 -9.44 9.68 -0.76
N CYS A 13 -9.09 8.60 -1.44
CA CYS A 13 -8.20 8.62 -2.60
C CYS A 13 -8.27 7.33 -3.42
N ASN A 14 -7.84 7.43 -4.67
CA ASN A 14 -7.61 6.30 -5.56
C ASN A 14 -6.13 6.25 -5.98
N TYR A 15 -5.48 5.12 -5.75
CA TYR A 15 -4.12 4.86 -6.20
C TYR A 15 -4.08 3.77 -7.27
N SER A 16 -3.42 4.09 -8.38
CA SER A 16 -3.06 3.12 -9.41
C SER A 16 -1.62 2.66 -9.19
N TYR A 17 -1.42 1.35 -9.09
CA TYR A 17 -0.11 0.71 -9.01
C TYR A 17 0.20 0.03 -10.34
N SER A 18 1.49 -0.09 -10.67
CA SER A 18 1.96 -0.64 -11.95
C SER A 18 1.77 -2.16 -12.08
N ASN A 19 1.49 -2.86 -10.99
CA ASN A 19 1.30 -4.31 -10.96
C ASN A 19 0.26 -4.70 -9.88
N ASN A 20 -0.11 -5.98 -9.85
CA ASN A 20 -1.05 -6.56 -8.92
C ASN A 20 -0.60 -6.39 -7.46
N ILE A 21 -1.55 -6.01 -6.62
CA ILE A 21 -1.34 -5.90 -5.17
C ILE A 21 -1.41 -7.31 -4.57
N LEU A 22 -0.32 -7.75 -3.96
CA LEU A 22 -0.25 -9.05 -3.28
C LEU A 22 -0.74 -8.95 -1.82
N SER A 23 -0.42 -7.85 -1.14
CA SER A 23 -0.93 -7.59 0.20
C SER A 23 -0.96 -6.10 0.53
N VAL A 24 -1.84 -5.75 1.46
CA VAL A 24 -1.90 -4.41 2.07
C VAL A 24 -1.82 -4.59 3.58
N ARG A 25 -0.90 -3.85 4.23
CA ARG A 25 -0.77 -3.82 5.68
C ARG A 25 -0.92 -2.40 6.20
N LEU A 26 -1.58 -2.26 7.34
CA LEU A 26 -1.85 -0.96 7.96
C LEU A 26 -1.41 -0.98 9.42
N ASN A 27 -0.88 0.14 9.87
CA ASN A 27 -0.78 0.49 11.28
C ASN A 27 -1.23 1.94 11.49
N ARG A 28 -1.11 2.47 12.72
CA ARG A 28 -1.59 3.83 13.05
C ARG A 28 -0.82 4.98 12.37
N GLN A 29 0.28 4.69 11.68
CA GLN A 29 1.16 5.69 11.05
C GLN A 29 1.43 5.44 9.56
N ARG A 30 1.32 4.19 9.10
CA ARG A 30 1.76 3.74 7.79
C ARG A 30 0.73 2.80 7.16
N LEU A 31 0.58 2.96 5.86
CA LEU A 31 -0.05 1.98 4.97
C LEU A 31 1.06 1.43 4.06
N VAL A 32 1.18 0.12 3.99
CA VAL A 32 2.17 -0.57 3.17
C VAL A 32 1.45 -1.40 2.13
N VAL A 33 1.84 -1.22 0.86
CA VAL A 33 1.31 -1.98 -0.28
C VAL A 33 2.46 -2.78 -0.88
N CYS A 34 2.32 -4.09 -0.91
CA CYS A 34 3.31 -5.01 -1.47
C CYS A 34 2.84 -5.52 -2.83
N LEU A 35 3.66 -5.31 -3.84
CA LEU A 35 3.58 -5.92 -5.16
C LEU A 35 4.64 -7.04 -5.20
N GLU A 36 4.76 -7.72 -6.34
CA GLU A 36 5.70 -8.83 -6.50
C GLU A 36 7.18 -8.43 -6.30
N GLU A 37 7.58 -7.29 -6.85
CA GLU A 37 8.97 -6.81 -6.84
C GLU A 37 9.12 -5.38 -6.31
N SER A 38 8.06 -4.84 -5.69
CA SER A 38 8.10 -3.50 -5.10
C SER A 38 7.20 -3.36 -3.88
N VAL A 39 7.58 -2.45 -2.99
CA VAL A 39 6.82 -2.10 -1.79
C VAL A 39 6.66 -0.59 -1.71
N TYR A 40 5.42 -0.14 -1.51
CA TYR A 40 5.06 1.26 -1.38
C TYR A 40 4.64 1.55 0.06
N ILE A 41 5.25 2.57 0.66
CA ILE A 41 4.96 2.99 2.04
C ILE A 41 4.32 4.37 1.98
N HIS A 42 3.08 4.45 2.44
CA HIS A 42 2.28 5.67 2.53
C HIS A 42 2.12 6.11 3.99
N ASN A 43 1.98 7.41 4.21
CA ASN A 43 1.51 7.94 5.49
C ASN A 43 -0.01 7.79 5.55
N ILE A 44 -0.55 7.24 6.64
CA ILE A 44 -2.01 7.01 6.73
C ILE A 44 -2.83 8.30 6.91
N LYS A 45 -2.23 9.38 7.42
CA LYS A 45 -2.96 10.61 7.75
C LYS A 45 -3.32 11.42 6.51
N ASP A 46 -2.37 11.55 5.59
CA ASP A 46 -2.50 12.34 4.36
C ASP A 46 -2.42 11.48 3.09
N MET A 47 -2.31 10.15 3.26
CA MET A 47 -2.16 9.16 2.20
C MET A 47 -0.94 9.34 1.29
N LYS A 48 -0.04 10.29 1.58
CA LYS A 48 1.11 10.59 0.74
C LYS A 48 2.08 9.42 0.70
N LEU A 49 2.62 9.16 -0.49
CA LEU A 49 3.71 8.21 -0.69
C LEU A 49 4.97 8.75 -0.02
N LEU A 50 5.49 8.01 0.95
CA LEU A 50 6.71 8.37 1.67
C LEU A 50 7.95 7.72 1.04
N LYS A 51 7.83 6.45 0.66
CA LYS A 51 8.95 5.68 0.14
C LYS A 51 8.47 4.59 -0.80
N THR A 52 9.27 4.34 -1.83
CA THR A 52 9.15 3.19 -2.71
C THR A 52 10.42 2.36 -2.58
N LEU A 53 10.26 1.06 -2.34
CA LEU A 53 11.32 0.08 -2.43
C LEU A 53 11.11 -0.67 -3.73
N LEU A 54 12.05 -0.52 -4.67
CA LEU A 54 12.06 -1.22 -5.94
C LEU A 54 13.03 -2.40 -5.88
N ASN A 55 12.85 -3.36 -6.79
CA ASN A 55 13.71 -4.53 -6.92
C ASN A 55 13.78 -5.35 -5.62
N THR A 56 12.66 -5.42 -4.89
CA THR A 56 12.58 -6.35 -3.76
C THR A 56 12.61 -7.78 -4.30
N PRO A 57 13.25 -8.74 -3.62
CA PRO A 57 13.20 -10.14 -4.03
C PRO A 57 11.77 -10.58 -4.28
N SER A 58 11.54 -11.31 -5.38
CA SER A 58 10.18 -11.74 -5.75
C SER A 58 9.49 -12.43 -4.58
N ASN A 59 8.29 -11.96 -4.26
CA ASN A 59 7.49 -12.48 -3.17
C ASN A 59 6.11 -12.88 -3.68
N PRO A 60 6.00 -14.01 -4.39
CA PRO A 60 4.74 -14.48 -4.95
C PRO A 60 3.67 -14.75 -3.88
N SER A 61 4.07 -14.90 -2.61
CA SER A 61 3.16 -15.15 -1.49
C SER A 61 2.67 -13.91 -0.74
N GLY A 62 3.17 -12.70 -1.06
CA GLY A 62 2.79 -11.47 -0.35
C GLY A 62 3.21 -11.41 1.13
N LYS A 63 4.18 -12.24 1.56
CA LYS A 63 4.58 -12.41 2.97
C LYS A 63 5.82 -11.64 3.43
N HIS A 64 6.33 -10.64 2.71
CA HIS A 64 7.40 -9.79 3.24
C HIS A 64 7.06 -9.37 4.66
N SER A 65 7.88 -9.82 5.61
CA SER A 65 7.77 -9.43 7.01
C SER A 65 8.38 -8.04 7.08
N VAL A 66 7.54 -7.03 6.90
CA VAL A 66 7.85 -5.61 7.08
C VAL A 66 7.49 -5.16 8.47
#